data_AF-J7T5S8-F1
#
_entry.id   AF-J7T5S8-F1
#
_cell.length_a   1.000
_cell.length_b   1.000
_cell.length_c   1.000
_cell.angle_alpha   90.00
_cell.angle_beta   90.00
_cell.angle_gamma   90.00
#
_symmetry.space_group_name_H-M   'P 1'
#
loop_
_entity.id
_entity.type
_entity.pdbx_description
1 polymer ?
#
loop_
_entity_poly.entity_id
_entity_poly.type
_entity_poly.pdbx_seq_one_letter_code
_entity_poly.pdbx_strand_id
1 'polypeptide(L)'
;MEANHGPSLYFGSRQSQLYFNFYEKRYEIARMENISLEESLEIFGIWNRYELRFSDQKAQGVVEEYINGVDLGEIARGIVNKEIQVYDGVTRFGAYKPDEKWQRLFGGVEPLKLSTSPQPYSIERTIRWLTYQVANSLALVSEADKIMQTEYMKMIQNSGEITDRGEAILRLLKTNKHYEH
;
A
#
# COMPACT_ATOMS: atom_id res chain seq x y z
N MET A 1 5.58 -23.84 -29.63
CA MET A 1 5.78 -23.93 -28.17
C MET A 1 5.05 -22.74 -27.58
N GLU A 2 3.95 -22.97 -26.87
CA GLU A 2 3.28 -21.89 -26.14
C GLU A 2 4.25 -21.30 -25.11
N ALA A 3 4.24 -19.99 -24.92
CA ALA A 3 5.11 -19.33 -23.95
C ALA A 3 4.87 -19.94 -22.55
N ASN A 4 5.95 -20.27 -21.84
CA ASN A 4 5.90 -20.90 -20.50
C ASN A 4 5.30 -20.00 -19.40
N HIS A 5 4.77 -18.82 -19.72
CA HIS A 5 4.14 -17.90 -18.79
C HIS A 5 3.20 -16.93 -19.51
N GLY A 6 2.05 -16.66 -18.88
CA GLY A 6 1.14 -15.60 -19.32
C GLY A 6 1.65 -14.21 -18.91
N PRO A 7 1.23 -13.14 -19.62
CA PRO A 7 1.58 -11.77 -19.27
C PRO A 7 1.08 -11.39 -17.87
N SER A 8 1.84 -10.54 -17.18
CA SER A 8 1.51 -9.97 -15.87
C SER A 8 1.89 -8.50 -15.81
N LEU A 9 1.01 -7.67 -15.28
CA LEU A 9 1.18 -6.23 -15.11
C LEU A 9 1.08 -5.87 -13.64
N TYR A 10 2.05 -5.11 -13.16
CA TYR A 10 2.13 -4.65 -11.77
C TYR A 10 2.11 -3.13 -11.72
N PHE A 11 1.25 -2.56 -10.87
CA PHE A 11 1.15 -1.12 -10.69
C PHE A 11 1.35 -0.76 -9.22
N GLY A 12 2.21 0.23 -8.97
CA GLY A 12 2.61 0.63 -7.62
C GLY A 12 3.71 -0.24 -7.02
N SER A 13 4.14 0.11 -5.81
CA SER A 13 5.13 -0.66 -5.05
C SER A 13 4.43 -1.72 -4.19
N ARG A 14 5.07 -2.86 -3.94
CA ARG A 14 4.55 -3.85 -2.97
C ARG A 14 4.50 -3.31 -1.52
N GLN A 15 5.22 -2.22 -1.25
CA GLN A 15 5.24 -1.54 0.04
C GLN A 15 4.23 -0.38 0.13
N SER A 16 3.56 0.01 -0.96
CA SER A 16 2.55 1.07 -0.91
C SER A 16 1.22 0.54 -0.38
N GLN A 17 0.40 1.47 0.14
CA GLN A 17 -0.94 1.16 0.64
C GLN A 17 -1.95 0.75 -0.44
N LEU A 18 -1.56 0.86 -1.71
CA LEU A 18 -2.28 0.36 -2.86
C LEU A 18 -1.30 -0.27 -3.84
N TYR A 19 -1.62 -1.47 -4.31
CA TYR A 19 -0.84 -2.20 -5.30
C TYR A 19 -1.76 -3.06 -6.17
N PHE A 20 -1.53 -3.08 -7.48
CA PHE A 20 -2.30 -3.89 -8.41
C PHE A 20 -1.46 -4.98 -9.06
N ASN A 21 -2.09 -6.13 -9.31
CA ASN A 21 -1.52 -7.24 -10.07
C ASN A 21 -2.56 -7.79 -11.03
N PHE A 22 -2.38 -7.56 -12.33
CA PHE A 22 -3.26 -8.03 -13.39
C PHE A 22 -2.54 -9.07 -14.23
N TYR A 23 -3.09 -10.27 -14.34
CA TYR A 23 -2.38 -11.38 -14.99
C TYR A 23 -3.34 -12.44 -15.55
N GLU A 24 -2.83 -13.26 -16.47
CA GLU A 24 -3.56 -14.41 -16.99
C GLU A 24 -3.58 -15.56 -15.97
N LYS A 25 -4.70 -15.68 -15.25
CA LYS A 25 -4.87 -16.66 -14.17
C LYS A 25 -4.87 -18.10 -14.67
N ARG A 26 -5.31 -18.35 -15.91
CA ARG A 26 -5.29 -19.69 -16.53
C ARG A 26 -3.91 -20.33 -16.55
N TYR A 27 -2.84 -19.53 -16.73
CA TYR A 27 -1.46 -20.02 -16.70
C TYR A 27 -1.02 -20.40 -15.27
N GLU A 28 -1.45 -19.65 -14.26
CA GLU A 28 -1.15 -19.99 -12.87
C GLU A 28 -1.86 -21.28 -12.45
N ILE A 29 -3.15 -21.41 -12.78
CA ILE A 29 -3.96 -22.60 -12.48
C ILE A 29 -3.38 -23.82 -13.19
N ALA A 30 -3.11 -23.74 -14.49
CA ALA A 30 -2.54 -24.84 -15.26
C ALA A 30 -1.24 -25.37 -14.65
N ARG A 31 -0.36 -24.46 -14.18
CA ARG A 31 0.87 -24.82 -13.49
C ARG A 31 0.63 -25.45 -12.12
N MET A 32 -0.30 -24.92 -11.32
CA MET A 32 -0.59 -25.42 -9.98
C MET A 32 -1.24 -26.80 -10.00
N GLU A 33 -2.19 -27.00 -10.92
CA GLU A 33 -2.93 -28.26 -11.07
C GLU A 33 -2.23 -29.26 -12.00
N ASN A 34 -1.12 -28.86 -12.63
CA ASN A 34 -0.35 -29.66 -13.58
C ASN A 34 -1.21 -30.19 -14.76
N ILE A 35 -2.01 -29.29 -15.35
CA ILE A 35 -2.89 -29.52 -16.51
C ILE A 35 -2.54 -28.57 -17.65
N SER A 36 -3.09 -28.80 -18.85
CA SER A 36 -2.93 -27.89 -19.99
C SER A 36 -3.73 -26.58 -19.81
N LEU A 37 -3.42 -25.57 -20.64
CA LEU A 37 -4.19 -24.31 -20.66
C LEU A 37 -5.63 -24.52 -21.13
N GLU A 38 -5.84 -25.45 -22.07
CA GLU A 38 -7.17 -25.80 -22.57
C GLU A 38 -8.01 -26.40 -21.45
N GLU A 39 -7.47 -27.43 -20.76
CA GLU A 39 -8.13 -28.05 -19.60
C GLU A 39 -8.39 -27.03 -18.48
N SER A 40 -7.45 -26.11 -18.23
CA SER A 40 -7.62 -25.03 -17.26
C SER A 40 -8.79 -24.11 -17.62
N LEU A 41 -8.95 -23.76 -18.90
CA LEU A 41 -10.08 -22.95 -19.35
C LEU A 41 -11.40 -23.72 -19.36
N GLU A 42 -11.39 -24.99 -19.76
CA GLU A 42 -12.58 -25.85 -19.77
C GLU A 42 -13.11 -26.12 -18.36
N ILE A 43 -12.23 -26.37 -17.40
CA ILE A 43 -12.60 -26.70 -16.01
C ILE A 43 -12.99 -25.44 -15.23
N PHE A 44 -12.21 -24.37 -15.33
CA PHE A 44 -12.35 -23.21 -14.45
C PHE A 44 -13.01 -22.00 -15.12
N GLY A 45 -12.93 -21.86 -16.45
CA GLY A 45 -13.50 -20.73 -17.17
C GLY A 45 -12.86 -19.37 -16.84
N ILE A 46 -11.68 -19.34 -16.22
CA ILE A 46 -11.03 -18.11 -15.76
C ILE A 46 -9.85 -17.77 -16.67
N TRP A 47 -9.96 -16.66 -17.41
CA TRP A 47 -8.84 -16.16 -18.22
C TRP A 47 -7.92 -15.25 -17.42
N ASN A 48 -8.45 -14.14 -16.92
CA ASN A 48 -7.69 -13.08 -16.25
C ASN A 48 -8.06 -12.99 -14.77
N ARG A 49 -7.12 -12.52 -13.96
CA ARG A 49 -7.40 -12.02 -12.61
C ARG A 49 -6.87 -10.60 -12.46
N TYR A 50 -7.68 -9.75 -11.85
CA TYR A 50 -7.34 -8.38 -11.50
C TYR A 50 -7.31 -8.26 -9.98
N GLU A 51 -6.12 -8.26 -9.38
CA GLU A 51 -5.96 -8.16 -7.93
C GLU A 51 -5.67 -6.72 -7.51
N LEU A 52 -6.45 -6.21 -6.56
CA LEU A 52 -6.18 -4.98 -5.85
C LEU A 52 -5.78 -5.33 -4.42
N ARG A 53 -4.64 -4.81 -3.96
CA ARG A 53 -4.14 -5.03 -2.61
C ARG A 53 -4.08 -3.70 -1.88
N PHE A 54 -4.68 -3.68 -0.70
CA PHE A 54 -4.77 -2.52 0.16
C PHE A 54 -4.07 -2.79 1.49
N SER A 55 -3.43 -1.76 2.06
CA SER A 55 -2.92 -1.82 3.43
C SER A 55 -3.21 -0.53 4.20
N ASP A 56 -3.05 -0.59 5.52
CA ASP A 56 -3.24 0.52 6.45
C ASP A 56 -4.55 1.30 6.20
N GLN A 57 -4.45 2.61 6.00
CA GLN A 57 -5.59 3.52 5.86
C GLN A 57 -6.44 3.24 4.62
N LYS A 58 -5.82 2.81 3.50
CA LYS A 58 -6.59 2.45 2.30
C LYS A 58 -7.38 1.15 2.52
N ALA A 59 -6.83 0.18 3.25
CA ALA A 59 -7.59 -1.03 3.60
C ALA A 59 -8.78 -0.71 4.50
N GLN A 60 -8.58 0.15 5.51
CA GLN A 60 -9.66 0.64 6.36
C GLN A 60 -10.74 1.35 5.52
N GLY A 61 -10.37 2.24 4.61
CA GLY A 61 -11.32 2.94 3.74
C GLY A 61 -12.16 1.99 2.87
N VAL A 62 -11.57 0.93 2.29
CA VAL A 62 -12.33 -0.10 1.55
C VAL A 62 -13.38 -0.77 2.44
N VAL A 63 -13.01 -1.12 3.67
CA VAL A 63 -13.93 -1.77 4.62
C VAL A 63 -15.05 -0.82 5.04
N GLU A 64 -14.74 0.45 5.28
CA GLU A 64 -15.74 1.48 5.63
C GLU A 64 -16.76 1.67 4.50
N GLU A 65 -16.32 1.83 3.25
CA GLU A 65 -17.22 1.92 2.08
C GLU A 65 -18.13 0.70 1.96
N TYR A 66 -17.56 -0.50 2.16
CA TYR A 66 -18.33 -1.74 2.13
C TYR A 66 -19.38 -1.83 3.26
N ILE A 67 -19.00 -1.47 4.49
CA ILE A 67 -19.92 -1.42 5.64
C ILE A 67 -21.03 -0.38 5.42
N ASN A 68 -20.73 0.72 4.73
CA ASN A 68 -21.69 1.75 4.33
C ASN A 68 -22.59 1.33 3.15
N GLY A 69 -22.44 0.11 2.64
CA GLY A 69 -23.34 -0.51 1.68
C GLY A 69 -22.90 -0.45 0.22
N VAL A 70 -21.67 -0.02 -0.07
CA VAL A 70 -21.14 -0.03 -1.45
C VAL A 70 -20.64 -1.44 -1.79
N ASP A 71 -21.05 -1.96 -2.95
CA ASP A 71 -20.61 -3.28 -3.42
C ASP A 71 -19.08 -3.32 -3.65
N LEU A 72 -18.43 -4.44 -3.31
CA LEU A 72 -16.98 -4.59 -3.48
C LEU A 72 -16.54 -4.46 -4.94
N GLY A 73 -17.38 -4.89 -5.89
CA GLY A 73 -17.13 -4.71 -7.32
C GLY A 73 -17.18 -3.25 -7.73
N GLU A 74 -18.12 -2.48 -7.19
CA GLU A 74 -18.19 -1.02 -7.41
C GLU A 74 -16.99 -0.30 -6.79
N ILE A 75 -16.61 -0.64 -5.56
CA ILE A 75 -15.41 -0.11 -4.90
C ILE A 75 -14.16 -0.40 -5.76
N ALA A 76 -13.99 -1.65 -6.18
CA ALA A 76 -12.83 -2.06 -6.97
C ALA A 76 -12.80 -1.34 -8.32
N ARG A 77 -13.90 -1.30 -9.06
CA ARG A 77 -13.99 -0.59 -10.36
C ARG A 77 -13.76 0.91 -10.19
N GLY A 78 -14.33 1.53 -9.15
CA GLY A 78 -14.13 2.94 -8.83
C GLY A 78 -12.66 3.26 -8.56
N ILE A 79 -11.96 2.42 -7.80
CA ILE A 79 -10.53 2.57 -7.51
C ILE A 79 -9.69 2.35 -8.77
N VAL A 80 -9.98 1.32 -9.58
CA VAL A 80 -9.28 1.09 -10.86
C VAL A 80 -9.46 2.28 -11.79
N ASN A 81 -10.69 2.79 -11.96
CA ASN A 81 -10.94 3.98 -12.77
C ASN A 81 -10.19 5.19 -12.21
N LYS A 82 -10.05 5.33 -10.89
CA LYS A 82 -9.31 6.47 -10.35
C LYS A 82 -7.83 6.44 -10.69
N GLU A 83 -7.22 5.26 -10.66
CA GLU A 83 -5.77 5.07 -10.70
C GLU A 83 -5.24 4.71 -12.11
N ILE A 84 -6.07 4.10 -12.96
CA ILE A 84 -5.71 3.68 -14.32
C ILE A 84 -6.75 4.20 -15.32
N GLN A 85 -6.28 5.00 -16.27
CA GLN A 85 -7.06 5.48 -17.40
C GLN A 85 -6.43 4.95 -18.69
N VAL A 86 -7.23 4.24 -19.49
CA VAL A 86 -6.81 3.67 -20.78
C VAL A 86 -7.54 4.40 -21.89
N TYR A 87 -6.77 4.85 -22.89
CA TYR A 87 -7.27 5.62 -24.02
C TYR A 87 -6.93 4.95 -25.33
N ASP A 88 -7.85 5.05 -26.29
CA ASP A 88 -7.69 4.59 -27.67
C ASP A 88 -7.70 5.79 -28.63
N GLY A 89 -6.56 6.50 -28.61
CA GLY A 89 -6.33 7.68 -29.44
C GLY A 89 -6.88 8.98 -28.88
N VAL A 90 -7.09 9.93 -29.80
CA VAL A 90 -7.55 11.29 -29.51
C VAL A 90 -8.71 11.66 -30.41
N THR A 91 -9.64 12.43 -29.86
CA THR A 91 -10.74 13.04 -30.61
C THR A 91 -10.22 14.10 -31.57
N ARG A 92 -11.08 14.53 -32.50
CA ARG A 92 -10.78 15.62 -33.45
C ARG A 92 -10.34 16.93 -32.77
N PHE A 93 -10.72 17.14 -31.51
CA PHE A 93 -10.39 18.33 -30.71
C PHE A 93 -9.21 18.11 -29.77
N GLY A 94 -8.50 16.98 -29.88
CA GLY A 94 -7.30 16.67 -29.10
C GLY A 94 -7.56 16.07 -27.71
N ALA A 95 -8.82 15.92 -27.28
CA ALA A 95 -9.12 15.21 -26.03
C ALA A 95 -8.86 13.70 -26.19
N TYR A 96 -8.32 13.04 -25.16
CA TYR A 96 -8.14 11.59 -25.19
C TYR A 96 -9.48 10.86 -25.27
N LYS A 97 -9.58 9.85 -26.14
CA LYS A 97 -10.77 9.02 -26.28
C LYS A 97 -10.63 7.81 -25.33
N PRO A 98 -11.51 7.62 -24.33
CA PRO A 98 -11.46 6.43 -23.47
C PRO A 98 -11.57 5.14 -24.27
N ASP A 99 -10.78 4.13 -23.93
CA ASP A 99 -10.85 2.81 -24.58
C ASP A 99 -12.17 2.10 -24.24
N GLU A 100 -12.89 1.65 -25.27
CA GLU A 100 -14.23 1.07 -25.11
C GLU A 100 -14.22 -0.28 -24.37
N LYS A 101 -13.17 -1.10 -24.55
CA LYS A 101 -13.07 -2.40 -23.88
C LYS A 101 -12.78 -2.22 -22.40
N TRP A 102 -11.91 -1.28 -22.05
CA TRP A 102 -11.61 -0.88 -20.68
C TRP A 102 -12.86 -0.35 -19.98
N GLN A 103 -13.60 0.54 -20.64
CA GLN A 103 -14.85 1.08 -20.09
C GLN A 103 -15.93 0.01 -19.90
N ARG A 104 -16.01 -1.01 -20.76
CA ARG A 104 -16.93 -2.14 -20.53
C ARG A 104 -16.56 -2.98 -19.31
N LEU A 105 -15.27 -3.09 -18.99
CA LEU A 105 -14.78 -3.93 -17.90
C LEU A 105 -14.79 -3.21 -16.54
N PHE A 106 -14.26 -1.98 -16.50
CA PHE A 106 -14.08 -1.21 -15.27
C PHE A 106 -14.93 0.05 -15.20
N GLY A 107 -15.50 0.52 -16.33
CA GLY A 107 -16.34 1.72 -16.37
C GLY A 107 -17.72 1.54 -15.75
N GLY A 108 -18.57 2.56 -15.91
CA GLY A 108 -19.94 2.56 -15.41
C GLY A 108 -20.10 2.80 -13.91
N VAL A 109 -19.00 3.11 -13.21
CA VAL A 109 -19.01 3.57 -11.82
C VAL A 109 -18.15 4.82 -11.68
N GLU A 110 -18.59 5.72 -10.82
CA GLU A 110 -17.84 6.93 -10.49
C GLU A 110 -16.48 6.58 -9.89
N PRO A 111 -15.38 7.27 -10.26
CA PRO A 111 -14.07 7.02 -9.68
C PRO A 111 -14.07 7.22 -8.16
N LEU A 112 -13.77 6.17 -7.42
CA LEU A 112 -13.75 6.20 -5.96
C LEU A 112 -12.34 6.59 -5.48
N LYS A 113 -12.26 7.66 -4.68
CA LYS A 113 -11.01 8.12 -4.09
C LYS A 113 -10.99 7.82 -2.60
N LEU A 114 -10.19 6.82 -2.20
CA LEU A 114 -9.85 6.61 -0.80
C LEU A 114 -8.86 7.68 -0.36
N SER A 115 -9.36 8.80 0.14
CA SER A 115 -8.51 9.86 0.68
C SER A 115 -7.92 9.42 2.00
N THR A 116 -6.60 9.33 2.06
CA THR A 116 -5.88 9.22 3.32
C THR A 116 -5.75 10.63 3.90
N SER A 117 -6.33 10.87 5.07
CA SER A 117 -5.87 11.97 5.90
C SER A 117 -4.54 11.50 6.51
N PRO A 118 -3.38 12.06 6.09
CA PRO A 118 -2.12 11.71 6.72
C PRO A 118 -2.27 12.04 8.21
N GLN A 119 -2.29 11.00 9.05
CA GLN A 119 -2.34 11.20 10.49
C GLN A 119 -1.09 12.00 10.85
N PRO A 120 -1.22 13.12 11.60
CA PRO A 120 -0.06 13.85 12.04
C PRO A 120 0.88 12.88 12.77
N TYR A 121 2.17 13.04 12.54
CA TYR A 121 3.16 12.19 13.21
C TYR A 121 2.94 12.25 14.72
N SER A 122 2.72 11.10 15.34
CA SER A 122 2.60 10.97 16.79
C SER A 122 3.93 10.55 17.39
N ILE A 123 4.46 11.36 18.31
CA ILE A 123 5.66 11.04 19.08
C ILE A 123 5.50 9.73 19.88
N GLU A 124 4.26 9.33 20.20
CA GLU A 124 3.97 8.05 20.86
C GLU A 124 4.49 6.86 20.08
N ARG A 125 4.54 6.93 18.74
CA ARG A 125 5.08 5.83 17.93
C ARG A 125 6.57 5.62 18.21
N THR A 126 7.32 6.71 18.34
CA THR A 126 8.74 6.67 18.72
C THR A 126 8.92 6.22 20.15
N ILE A 127 8.09 6.70 21.08
CA ILE A 127 8.12 6.25 22.49
C ILE A 127 7.87 4.74 22.56
N ARG A 128 6.81 4.23 21.92
CA ARG A 128 6.51 2.79 21.88
C ARG A 128 7.66 2.00 21.27
N TRP A 129 8.25 2.46 20.18
CA TRP A 129 9.41 1.79 19.59
C TRP A 129 10.58 1.73 20.57
N LEU A 130 10.93 2.84 21.22
CA LEU A 130 11.98 2.86 22.25
C LEU A 130 11.66 1.90 23.41
N THR A 131 10.42 1.92 23.91
CA THR A 131 9.98 1.07 25.02
C THR A 131 10.03 -0.41 24.67
N TYR A 132 9.50 -0.81 23.51
CA TYR A 132 9.35 -2.23 23.18
C TYR A 132 10.55 -2.84 22.45
N GLN A 133 11.32 -2.04 21.71
CA GLN A 133 12.40 -2.57 20.86
C GLN A 133 13.80 -2.25 21.41
N VAL A 134 13.95 -1.18 22.20
CA VAL A 134 15.28 -0.66 22.58
C VAL A 134 15.53 -0.74 24.09
N ALA A 135 14.48 -0.67 24.92
CA ALA A 135 14.61 -0.54 26.39
C ALA A 135 15.45 -1.64 27.05
N ASN A 136 15.28 -2.90 26.64
CA ASN A 136 16.04 -4.02 27.20
C ASN A 136 17.56 -3.88 26.94
N SER A 137 17.93 -3.44 25.73
CA SER A 137 19.34 -3.19 25.39
C SER A 137 19.91 -2.02 26.18
N LEU A 138 19.13 -0.96 26.41
CA LEU A 138 19.55 0.16 27.25
C LEU A 138 19.75 -0.28 28.71
N ALA A 139 18.83 -1.08 29.25
CA ALA A 139 18.96 -1.62 30.60
C ALA A 139 20.25 -2.47 30.75
N LEU A 140 20.53 -3.34 29.77
CA LEU A 140 21.74 -4.15 29.74
C LEU A 140 23.02 -3.29 29.74
N VAL A 141 23.10 -2.29 28.85
CA VAL A 141 24.26 -1.39 28.79
C VAL A 141 24.43 -0.63 30.10
N SER A 142 23.34 -0.20 30.74
CA SER A 142 23.41 0.49 32.03
C SER A 142 23.95 -0.40 33.15
N GLU A 143 23.65 -1.70 33.16
CA GLU A 143 24.23 -2.62 34.15
C GLU A 143 25.69 -2.96 33.81
N ALA A 144 26.02 -3.09 32.51
CA ALA A 144 27.39 -3.29 32.05
C ALA A 144 28.31 -2.13 32.47
N ASP A 145 27.84 -0.88 32.33
CA ASP A 145 28.60 0.31 32.74
C ASP A 145 29.00 0.27 34.22
N LYS A 146 28.13 -0.22 35.11
CA LYS A 146 28.42 -0.34 36.55
C LYS A 146 29.50 -1.38 36.82
N ILE A 147 29.46 -2.51 36.12
CA ILE A 147 30.41 -3.62 36.29
C ILE A 147 31.78 -3.22 35.74
N MET A 148 31.80 -2.61 34.57
CA MET A 148 33.01 -2.30 33.82
C MET A 148 33.60 -0.93 34.17
N GLN A 149 32.90 -0.14 34.99
CA GLN A 149 33.25 1.25 35.30
C GLN A 149 33.42 2.11 34.03
N THR A 150 32.49 1.95 33.08
CA THR A 150 32.46 2.67 31.80
C THR A 150 31.30 3.66 31.75
N GLU A 151 31.25 4.48 30.71
CA GLU A 151 30.18 5.46 30.48
C GLU A 151 29.50 5.29 29.10
N TYR A 152 29.36 4.05 28.61
CA TYR A 152 28.80 3.78 27.28
C TYR A 152 27.37 4.28 27.14
N MET A 153 26.56 4.24 28.21
CA MET A 153 25.21 4.78 28.19
C MET A 153 25.20 6.28 27.88
N LYS A 154 26.11 7.06 28.48
CA LYS A 154 26.24 8.50 28.19
C LYS A 154 26.67 8.72 26.74
N MET A 155 27.61 7.91 26.24
CA MET A 155 28.04 7.99 24.85
C MET A 155 26.89 7.76 23.86
N ILE A 156 26.02 6.76 24.13
CA ILE A 156 24.84 6.47 23.30
C ILE A 156 23.83 7.63 23.33
N GLN A 157 23.60 8.23 24.50
CA GLN A 157 22.68 9.36 24.62
C GLN A 157 23.19 10.61 23.89
N ASN A 158 24.50 10.82 23.87
CA ASN A 158 25.13 11.98 23.25
C ASN A 158 25.40 11.84 21.74
N SER A 159 25.29 10.62 21.17
CA SER A 159 25.54 10.38 19.75
C SER A 159 24.34 10.66 18.85
N GLY A 160 23.15 10.84 19.43
CA GLY A 160 21.93 11.13 18.68
C GLY A 160 21.87 12.57 18.19
N GLU A 161 21.70 12.77 16.88
CA GLU A 161 21.47 14.09 16.28
C GLU A 161 20.03 14.20 15.75
N ILE A 162 19.43 15.39 15.88
CA ILE A 162 18.12 15.66 15.28
C ILE A 162 18.32 15.90 13.78
N THR A 163 17.80 15.00 12.97
CA THR A 163 17.78 15.12 11.50
C THR A 163 16.77 16.17 11.04
N ASP A 164 16.87 16.64 9.78
CA ASP A 164 15.88 17.54 9.14
C ASP A 164 14.44 17.02 9.27
N ARG A 165 14.26 15.71 9.14
CA ARG A 165 12.96 15.05 9.36
C ARG A 165 12.51 15.17 10.81
N GLY A 166 13.42 14.98 11.75
CA GLY A 166 13.17 15.17 13.18
C GLY A 166 12.77 16.62 13.50
N GLU A 167 13.43 17.61 12.90
CA GLU A 167 13.04 19.02 13.05
C GLU A 167 11.62 19.28 12.52
N ALA A 168 11.29 18.76 11.34
CA ALA A 168 9.95 18.91 10.76
C ALA A 168 8.87 18.33 11.68
N ILE A 169 9.13 17.17 12.28
CA ILE A 169 8.28 16.54 13.28
C ILE A 169 8.13 17.43 14.53
N LEU A 170 9.23 17.98 15.05
CA LEU A 170 9.20 18.85 16.23
C LEU A 170 8.41 20.14 15.96
N ARG A 171 8.50 20.71 14.76
CA ARG A 171 7.68 21.87 14.34
C ARG A 171 6.20 21.52 14.34
N LEU A 172 5.83 20.37 13.78
CA LEU A 172 4.43 19.89 13.79
C LEU A 172 3.90 19.70 15.21
N LEU A 173 4.68 19.12 16.11
CA LEU A 173 4.28 18.93 17.52
C LEU A 173 4.06 20.26 18.24
N LYS A 174 4.94 21.26 18.01
CA LYS A 174 4.77 22.61 18.57
C LYS A 174 3.49 23.27 18.06
N THR A 175 3.26 23.21 16.75
CA THR A 175 2.06 23.78 16.12
C THR A 175 0.79 23.18 16.68
N ASN A 176 0.72 21.85 16.82
CA ASN A 176 -0.47 21.17 17.35
C ASN A 176 -0.73 21.50 18.83
N LYS A 177 0.32 21.66 19.64
CA LYS A 177 0.19 22.07 21.05
C LYS A 177 -0.40 23.48 21.21
N HIS A 178 -0.18 24.38 20.25
CA HIS A 178 -0.72 25.74 20.29
C HIS A 178 -2.21 25.85 19.96
N TYR A 179 -2.83 24.81 19.39
CA TYR A 179 -4.27 24.79 19.09
C TYR A 179 -5.14 24.17 20.20
N GLU A 180 -4.53 23.68 21.29
CA GLU A 180 -5.25 23.15 22.47
C GLU A 180 -5.48 24.22 23.56
N HIS A 181 -5.30 25.51 23.25
CA HIS A 181 -5.52 26.65 24.15
C HIS A 181 -6.48 27.68 23.57
#